data_AF-A0A8J7KCG4-F1
#
_entry.id   AF-A0A8J7KCG4-F1
#
_cell.length_a   1.000
_cell.length_b   1.000
_cell.length_c   1.000
_cell.angle_alpha   90.00
_cell.angle_beta   90.00
_cell.angle_gamma   90.00
#
_symmetry.space_group_name_H-M   'P 1'
#
loop_
_entity.id
_entity.type
_entity.pdbx_description
1 polymer ?
#
loop_
_entity_poly.entity_id
_entity_poly.type
_entity_poly.pdbx_seq_one_letter_code
_entity_poly.pdbx_strand_id
1 'polypeptide(L)'
;MIRLLTFIILNYFSICAYAQETYQITYEKYSNNKKVAEANPIRVLADEEKTVIGTVNSFQLNKKYPNEITYYNKEDINTLYSIIQLDEEKSLKTLDSTSFKKIEIKKLNETKRILGLRCKKAQLTINSNTIDLWYVDNLKIKAAPTPVGLDLGFILEYSQNNNFTIRASKIERIKNTDPISNYTKEIEQNTIDPLTYKDLVWKSKFITIPLLENQQINYENEVFSSDSIYRFAHGTIAVRKIKLPFIKKGAQIFLDIKQISNGDAYDRTGSVFLIPMNHKISFFDGLSKGINTLPIYENGNGKKYQGYTLTKDYEPTIELMRFFTPFGIQHFDHIQLKDKTWHQFTPYRQDISEFHSLLSDQEVYIGFYIGNYDKGGHVIDANLTIHDSERQLLKNNKILALFNTTNVMEMAAQEYSTLFNQDRGLSVEFELKEDWKNAKLRFTTTGHGGWGNGDEFVPKVNTIFVDDKNVFSLAPWRQDCGSYRLYNPASGNFDNGLSSSDYSRSNWCPATITNPYIIHLGDLKVGKHTIQVKIPQGEREGESFSFWAVSGILLGE
;
A
#
# COMPACT_ATOMS: atom_id res chain seq x y z
N MET A 1 -71.77 -52.37 -35.39
CA MET A 1 -72.73 -51.35 -34.93
C MET A 1 -72.86 -51.48 -33.42
N ILE A 2 -72.60 -50.38 -32.72
CA ILE A 2 -73.13 -50.01 -31.39
C ILE A 2 -72.47 -50.64 -30.14
N ARG A 3 -71.69 -49.77 -29.45
CA ARG A 3 -71.53 -49.48 -28.01
C ARG A 3 -71.66 -50.69 -27.05
N LEU A 4 -70.71 -50.94 -26.15
CA LEU A 4 -70.43 -50.11 -24.95
C LEU A 4 -69.20 -50.68 -24.20
N LEU A 5 -68.64 -49.86 -23.30
CA LEU A 5 -67.60 -50.12 -22.26
C LEU A 5 -66.13 -49.84 -22.61
N THR A 6 -65.77 -48.57 -22.42
CA THR A 6 -64.76 -48.08 -21.47
C THR A 6 -63.97 -49.15 -20.70
N PHE A 7 -62.65 -49.25 -20.91
CA PHE A 7 -61.65 -49.49 -19.84
C PHE A 7 -60.20 -49.30 -20.36
N ILE A 8 -59.57 -48.22 -19.89
CA ILE A 8 -58.17 -48.11 -19.43
C ILE A 8 -57.05 -48.71 -20.31
N ILE A 9 -56.33 -47.83 -21.01
CA ILE A 9 -54.86 -47.92 -21.16
C ILE A 9 -54.28 -46.54 -20.82
N LEU A 10 -54.08 -46.28 -19.52
CA LEU A 10 -53.18 -45.23 -19.05
C LEU A 10 -51.78 -45.86 -18.98
N ASN A 11 -50.92 -45.50 -19.92
CA ASN A 11 -49.52 -45.86 -19.88
C ASN A 11 -48.86 -45.20 -18.66
N TYR A 12 -48.28 -46.04 -17.81
CA TYR A 12 -47.40 -45.67 -16.71
C TYR A 12 -46.17 -44.91 -17.25
N PHE A 13 -46.20 -43.58 -17.21
CA PHE A 13 -44.99 -42.78 -17.05
C PHE A 13 -44.87 -42.43 -15.57
N SER A 14 -44.36 -43.36 -14.77
CA SER A 14 -43.84 -43.02 -13.45
C SER A 14 -42.49 -42.35 -13.64
N ILE A 15 -42.52 -41.02 -13.84
CA ILE A 15 -41.35 -40.17 -13.61
C ILE A 15 -41.10 -40.22 -12.10
N CYS A 16 -40.24 -41.15 -11.67
CA CYS A 16 -39.60 -41.02 -10.36
C CYS A 16 -38.64 -39.84 -10.46
N ALA A 17 -39.13 -38.63 -10.18
CA ALA A 17 -38.26 -37.52 -9.85
C ALA A 17 -37.58 -37.89 -8.52
N TYR A 18 -36.37 -38.47 -8.60
CA TYR A 18 -35.51 -38.61 -7.43
C TYR A 18 -35.25 -37.20 -6.91
N ALA A 19 -35.76 -36.88 -5.73
CA ALA A 19 -35.47 -35.61 -5.08
C ALA A 19 -33.96 -35.54 -4.82
N GLN A 20 -33.26 -34.63 -5.51
CA GLN A 20 -31.85 -34.37 -5.31
C GLN A 20 -31.59 -34.00 -3.84
N GLU A 21 -30.74 -34.78 -3.18
CA GLU A 21 -30.39 -34.56 -1.78
C GLU A 21 -29.19 -33.62 -1.70
N THR A 22 -29.41 -32.40 -1.21
CA THR A 22 -28.36 -31.41 -1.03
C THR A 22 -28.00 -31.32 0.45
N TYR A 23 -26.71 -31.24 0.73
CA TYR A 23 -26.16 -31.13 2.08
C TYR A 23 -25.57 -29.73 2.26
N GLN A 24 -25.90 -29.09 3.38
CA GLN A 24 -25.28 -27.88 3.88
C GLN A 24 -24.34 -28.23 5.03
N ILE A 25 -23.06 -27.92 4.86
CA ILE A 25 -22.01 -28.19 5.83
C ILE A 25 -21.43 -26.87 6.31
N THR A 26 -21.40 -26.66 7.63
CA THR A 26 -20.73 -25.51 8.24
C THR A 26 -19.46 -25.99 8.92
N TYR A 27 -18.37 -25.24 8.74
CA TYR A 27 -17.08 -25.53 9.34
C TYR A 27 -16.62 -24.41 10.28
N GLU A 28 -15.82 -24.75 11.27
CA GLU A 28 -15.24 -23.83 12.24
C GLU A 28 -13.73 -23.97 12.31
N LYS A 29 -13.05 -22.85 12.56
CA LYS A 29 -11.59 -22.77 12.69
C LYS A 29 -11.14 -22.89 14.13
N TYR A 30 -10.03 -23.57 14.33
CA TYR A 30 -9.35 -23.70 15.62
C TYR A 30 -7.85 -23.47 15.44
N SER A 31 -7.24 -22.79 16.41
CA SER A 31 -5.80 -22.61 16.52
C SER A 31 -5.34 -23.14 17.88
N ASN A 32 -4.41 -24.09 17.90
CA ASN A 32 -3.96 -24.80 19.10
C ASN A 32 -5.15 -25.35 19.91
N ASN A 33 -6.11 -25.97 19.22
CA ASN A 33 -7.38 -26.46 19.77
C ASN A 33 -8.31 -25.42 20.40
N LYS A 34 -7.99 -24.12 20.34
CA LYS A 34 -8.88 -23.04 20.74
C LYS A 34 -9.68 -22.55 19.55
N LYS A 35 -11.00 -22.44 19.70
CA LYS A 35 -11.89 -21.94 18.65
C LYS A 35 -11.48 -20.51 18.29
N VAL A 36 -11.30 -20.24 17.00
CA VAL A 36 -11.08 -18.90 16.48
C VAL A 36 -12.43 -18.24 16.29
N ALA A 37 -12.63 -17.05 16.85
CA ALA A 37 -13.86 -16.28 16.64
C ALA A 37 -13.96 -15.90 15.15
N GLU A 38 -15.07 -16.27 14.51
CA GLU A 38 -15.29 -16.02 13.08
C GLU A 38 -16.73 -15.56 12.87
N ALA A 39 -16.90 -14.35 12.36
CA ALA A 39 -18.22 -13.78 12.09
C ALA A 39 -18.88 -14.36 10.82
N ASN A 40 -18.08 -14.94 9.92
CA ASN A 40 -18.54 -15.46 8.63
C ASN A 40 -17.87 -16.80 8.32
N PRO A 41 -18.31 -17.91 8.98
CA PRO A 41 -17.65 -19.19 8.85
C PRO A 41 -17.80 -19.82 7.47
N ILE A 42 -16.93 -20.78 7.17
CA ILE A 42 -16.96 -21.54 5.91
C ILE A 42 -18.26 -22.34 5.84
N ARG A 43 -18.93 -22.28 4.69
CA ARG A 43 -20.13 -23.05 4.39
C ARG A 43 -20.00 -23.69 3.02
N VAL A 44 -20.48 -24.93 2.92
CA VAL A 44 -20.45 -25.72 1.69
C VAL A 44 -21.86 -26.23 1.40
N LEU A 45 -22.32 -26.05 0.16
CA LEU A 45 -23.48 -26.77 -0.38
C LEU A 45 -22.98 -27.84 -1.34
N ALA A 46 -23.41 -29.08 -1.16
CA ALA A 46 -22.98 -30.20 -1.97
C ALA A 46 -24.09 -31.22 -2.21
N ASP A 47 -24.19 -31.72 -3.43
CA ASP A 47 -25.01 -32.88 -3.80
C ASP A 47 -24.15 -33.95 -4.52
N GLU A 48 -24.78 -34.88 -5.24
CA GLU A 48 -24.06 -35.96 -5.95
C GLU A 48 -23.24 -35.47 -7.16
N GLU A 49 -23.50 -34.26 -7.67
CA GLU A 49 -22.94 -33.70 -8.91
C GLU A 49 -22.10 -32.45 -8.68
N LYS A 50 -22.55 -31.55 -7.79
CA LYS A 50 -22.05 -30.19 -7.66
C LYS A 50 -21.63 -29.89 -6.22
N THR A 51 -20.60 -29.07 -6.08
CA THR A 51 -20.15 -28.52 -4.80
C THR A 51 -19.89 -27.03 -4.95
N VAL A 52 -20.43 -26.22 -4.03
CA VAL A 52 -20.10 -24.81 -3.87
C VAL A 52 -19.50 -24.61 -2.49
N ILE A 53 -18.24 -24.18 -2.46
CA ILE A 53 -17.50 -23.81 -1.26
C ILE A 53 -17.51 -22.29 -1.14
N GLY A 54 -17.98 -21.76 -0.02
CA GLY A 54 -17.99 -20.33 0.25
C GLY A 54 -18.02 -20.07 1.76
N THR A 55 -18.71 -19.01 2.14
CA THR A 55 -18.95 -18.65 3.54
C THR A 55 -20.44 -18.58 3.83
N VAL A 56 -20.83 -18.40 5.09
CA VAL A 56 -22.24 -18.18 5.45
C VAL A 56 -22.85 -17.04 4.63
N ASN A 57 -22.12 -15.94 4.44
CA ASN A 57 -22.50 -14.80 3.60
C ASN A 57 -22.85 -15.19 2.16
N SER A 58 -22.11 -16.15 1.58
CA SER A 58 -22.28 -16.59 0.19
C SER A 58 -23.68 -17.16 -0.10
N PHE A 59 -24.33 -17.73 0.92
CA PHE A 59 -25.64 -18.37 0.77
C PHE A 59 -26.81 -17.54 1.35
N GLN A 60 -26.57 -16.26 1.68
CA GLN A 60 -27.60 -15.32 2.12
C GLN A 60 -28.20 -14.54 0.95
N LEU A 61 -29.47 -14.16 1.06
CA LEU A 61 -30.14 -13.29 0.08
C LEU A 61 -29.46 -11.91 0.01
N ASN A 62 -29.19 -11.31 1.17
CA ASN A 62 -28.53 -10.00 1.29
C ASN A 62 -27.03 -10.17 1.56
N LYS A 63 -26.32 -10.82 0.63
CA LYS A 63 -24.88 -11.06 0.75
C LYS A 63 -24.08 -9.75 0.68
N LYS A 64 -23.02 -9.68 1.47
CA LYS A 64 -22.02 -8.59 1.42
C LYS A 64 -20.98 -8.88 0.36
N TYR A 65 -20.49 -7.82 -0.28
CA TYR A 65 -19.44 -7.89 -1.30
C TYR A 65 -18.11 -7.32 -0.79
N PRO A 66 -16.97 -7.75 -1.35
CA PRO A 66 -16.85 -8.82 -2.35
C PRO A 66 -17.11 -10.21 -1.74
N ASN A 67 -17.66 -11.13 -2.54
CA ASN A 67 -17.97 -12.51 -2.12
C ASN A 67 -17.38 -13.52 -3.11
N GLU A 68 -16.44 -14.33 -2.63
CA GLU A 68 -15.75 -15.35 -3.42
C GLU A 68 -16.28 -16.75 -3.08
N ILE A 69 -16.45 -17.59 -4.11
CA ILE A 69 -16.79 -19.00 -4.00
C ILE A 69 -15.88 -19.86 -4.88
N THR A 70 -15.76 -21.13 -4.53
CA THR A 70 -15.24 -22.17 -5.41
C THR A 70 -16.37 -23.09 -5.82
N TYR A 71 -16.48 -23.35 -7.12
CA TYR A 71 -17.43 -24.28 -7.71
C TYR A 71 -16.70 -25.48 -8.30
N TYR A 72 -17.22 -26.67 -8.01
CA TYR A 72 -16.77 -27.94 -8.54
C TYR A 72 -17.95 -28.69 -9.16
N ASN A 73 -17.74 -29.22 -10.37
CA ASN A 73 -18.68 -30.09 -11.06
C ASN A 73 -18.04 -31.46 -11.29
N LYS A 74 -18.77 -32.52 -10.98
CA LYS A 74 -18.33 -33.90 -11.17
C LYS A 74 -18.19 -34.29 -12.64
N GLU A 75 -18.95 -33.67 -13.55
CA GLU A 75 -18.80 -33.87 -15.00
C GLU A 75 -17.45 -33.36 -15.51
N ASP A 76 -16.91 -32.31 -14.88
CA ASP A 76 -15.57 -31.78 -15.14
C ASP A 76 -14.67 -31.98 -13.91
N ILE A 77 -14.44 -33.25 -13.57
CA ILE A 77 -13.73 -33.70 -12.36
C ILE A 77 -12.35 -33.07 -12.16
N ASN A 78 -11.73 -32.53 -13.22
CA ASN A 78 -10.39 -31.99 -13.19
C ASN A 78 -10.34 -30.45 -13.09
N THR A 79 -11.48 -29.78 -13.07
CA THR A 79 -11.55 -28.32 -13.13
C THR A 79 -12.23 -27.77 -11.89
N LEU A 80 -11.58 -26.80 -11.26
CA LEU A 80 -12.18 -25.97 -10.22
C LEU A 80 -12.41 -24.58 -10.77
N TYR A 81 -13.60 -24.04 -10.53
CA TYR A 81 -13.93 -22.67 -10.89
C TYR A 81 -13.87 -21.79 -9.66
N SER A 82 -13.18 -20.66 -9.74
CA SER A 82 -13.24 -19.62 -8.71
C SER A 82 -14.04 -18.45 -9.25
N ILE A 83 -15.04 -18.02 -8.48
CA ILE A 83 -15.97 -16.97 -8.86
C ILE A 83 -15.99 -15.93 -7.75
N ILE A 84 -15.74 -14.67 -8.08
CA ILE A 84 -15.90 -13.55 -7.14
C ILE A 84 -16.98 -12.62 -7.66
N GLN A 85 -17.94 -12.29 -6.81
CA GLN A 85 -18.86 -11.18 -7.04
C GLN A 85 -18.26 -9.95 -6.34
N LEU A 86 -17.99 -8.90 -7.12
CA LEU A 86 -17.41 -7.64 -6.63
C LEU A 86 -18.50 -6.69 -6.14
N ASP A 87 -19.67 -6.73 -6.78
CA ASP A 87 -20.90 -6.04 -6.42
C ASP A 87 -22.11 -6.82 -6.98
N GLU A 88 -23.30 -6.22 -7.02
CA GLU A 88 -24.53 -6.85 -7.52
C GLU A 88 -24.50 -7.15 -9.04
N GLU A 89 -23.69 -6.43 -9.80
CA GLU A 89 -23.64 -6.50 -11.26
C GLU A 89 -22.34 -7.15 -11.78
N LYS A 90 -21.23 -6.93 -11.08
CA LYS A 90 -19.89 -7.32 -11.51
C LYS A 90 -19.42 -8.59 -10.82
N SER A 91 -19.02 -9.55 -11.64
CA SER A 91 -18.40 -10.79 -11.21
C SER A 91 -17.27 -11.19 -12.15
N LEU A 92 -16.35 -11.98 -11.61
CA LEU A 92 -15.24 -12.56 -12.36
C LEU A 92 -15.23 -14.06 -12.14
N LYS A 93 -14.87 -14.81 -13.17
CA LYS A 93 -14.71 -16.26 -13.12
C LYS A 93 -13.36 -16.65 -13.68
N THR A 94 -12.67 -17.57 -13.02
CA THR A 94 -11.49 -18.24 -13.55
C THR A 94 -11.62 -19.74 -13.33
N LEU A 95 -10.74 -20.51 -13.97
CA LEU A 95 -10.64 -21.95 -13.79
C LEU A 95 -9.21 -22.35 -13.46
N ASP A 96 -9.06 -23.43 -12.70
CA ASP A 96 -7.79 -24.11 -12.48
C ASP A 96 -7.97 -25.60 -12.74
N SER A 97 -7.28 -26.09 -13.76
CA SER A 97 -7.25 -27.50 -14.15
C SER A 97 -5.91 -28.19 -13.84
N THR A 98 -4.97 -27.45 -13.25
CA THR A 98 -3.57 -27.88 -13.09
C THR A 98 -3.20 -28.14 -11.63
N SER A 99 -3.61 -27.28 -10.70
CA SER A 99 -3.24 -27.42 -9.28
C SER A 99 -3.94 -28.61 -8.63
N PHE A 100 -5.13 -28.97 -9.12
CA PHE A 100 -5.90 -30.12 -8.64
C PHE A 100 -5.22 -31.47 -8.94
N LYS A 101 -4.38 -31.56 -9.99
CA LYS A 101 -3.74 -32.81 -10.44
C LYS A 101 -2.41 -33.14 -9.76
N LYS A 102 -1.75 -32.14 -9.15
CA LYS A 102 -0.33 -32.24 -8.77
C LYS A 102 -0.09 -32.70 -7.34
N ILE A 103 -1.14 -32.96 -6.58
CA ILE A 103 -1.04 -33.20 -5.15
C ILE A 103 -1.05 -34.71 -4.90
N GLU A 104 0.09 -35.24 -4.45
CA GLU A 104 0.16 -36.62 -3.99
C GLU A 104 -0.46 -36.75 -2.60
N ILE A 105 -1.45 -37.62 -2.46
CA ILE A 105 -2.17 -37.86 -1.22
C ILE A 105 -1.89 -39.26 -0.70
N LYS A 106 -1.25 -39.36 0.47
CA LYS A 106 -0.98 -40.61 1.17
C LYS A 106 -2.17 -40.99 2.05
N LYS A 107 -2.89 -42.05 1.69
CA LYS A 107 -3.94 -42.63 2.55
C LYS A 107 -3.31 -43.35 3.75
N LEU A 108 -3.89 -43.17 4.93
CA LEU A 108 -3.42 -43.75 6.19
C LEU A 108 -4.52 -44.67 6.77
N ASN A 109 -4.11 -45.61 7.64
CA ASN A 109 -5.01 -46.59 8.24
C ASN A 109 -5.78 -46.07 9.48
N GLU A 110 -5.54 -44.82 9.87
CA GLU A 110 -6.21 -44.21 11.02
C GLU A 110 -7.69 -43.94 10.72
N THR A 111 -8.56 -44.19 11.71
CA THR A 111 -9.99 -43.88 11.62
C THR A 111 -10.49 -43.20 12.90
N LYS A 112 -11.46 -42.29 12.77
CA LYS A 112 -12.15 -41.68 13.91
C LYS A 112 -13.59 -41.34 13.54
N ARG A 113 -14.40 -40.93 14.52
CA ARG A 113 -15.76 -40.44 14.26
C ARG A 113 -15.84 -38.92 14.41
N ILE A 114 -16.43 -38.25 13.42
CA ILE A 114 -16.75 -36.82 13.45
C ILE A 114 -18.23 -36.69 13.11
N LEU A 115 -19.01 -36.02 13.98
CA LEU A 115 -20.47 -35.86 13.81
C LEU A 115 -21.20 -37.19 13.50
N GLY A 116 -20.77 -38.28 14.15
CA GLY A 116 -21.35 -39.63 13.96
C GLY A 116 -20.82 -40.41 12.74
N LEU A 117 -20.19 -39.74 11.77
CA LEU A 117 -19.65 -40.35 10.55
C LEU A 117 -18.26 -40.95 10.80
N ARG A 118 -17.99 -42.13 10.23
CA ARG A 118 -16.69 -42.80 10.33
C ARG A 118 -15.74 -42.24 9.26
N CYS A 119 -14.70 -41.55 9.69
CA CYS A 119 -13.68 -40.95 8.83
C CYS A 119 -12.47 -41.87 8.69
N LYS A 120 -11.81 -41.79 7.53
CA LYS A 120 -10.45 -42.25 7.26
C LYS A 120 -9.50 -41.05 7.26
N LYS A 121 -8.21 -41.30 7.43
CA LYS A 121 -7.18 -40.24 7.38
C LYS A 121 -6.39 -40.31 6.07
N ALA A 122 -6.10 -39.16 5.50
CA ALA A 122 -5.12 -38.98 4.46
C ALA A 122 -4.16 -37.85 4.84
N GLN A 123 -2.96 -37.88 4.30
CA GLN A 123 -1.93 -36.87 4.54
C GLN A 123 -1.30 -36.44 3.21
N LEU A 124 -0.99 -35.16 3.11
CA LEU A 124 -0.29 -34.56 1.98
C LEU A 124 0.62 -33.43 2.46
N THR A 125 1.51 -32.99 1.59
CA THR A 125 2.40 -31.85 1.85
C THR A 125 2.20 -30.78 0.79
N ILE A 126 1.90 -29.55 1.21
CA ILE A 126 1.82 -28.38 0.32
C ILE A 126 2.74 -27.29 0.85
N ASN A 127 3.72 -26.87 0.04
CA ASN A 127 4.71 -25.84 0.41
C ASN A 127 5.30 -26.07 1.81
N SER A 128 5.78 -27.30 2.06
CA SER A 128 6.33 -27.78 3.33
C SER A 128 5.37 -27.87 4.52
N ASN A 129 4.08 -27.53 4.34
CA ASN A 129 3.07 -27.76 5.37
C ASN A 129 2.52 -29.17 5.27
N THR A 130 2.56 -29.91 6.38
CA THR A 130 1.86 -31.19 6.49
C THR A 130 0.38 -30.92 6.71
N ILE A 131 -0.45 -31.50 5.85
CA ILE A 131 -1.90 -31.40 5.92
C ILE A 131 -2.47 -32.79 6.17
N ASP A 132 -3.18 -32.94 7.28
CA ASP A 132 -3.98 -34.12 7.59
C ASP A 132 -5.44 -33.86 7.23
N LEU A 133 -6.04 -34.80 6.50
CA LEU A 133 -7.43 -34.77 6.06
C LEU A 133 -8.19 -35.95 6.65
N TRP A 134 -9.28 -35.67 7.36
CA TRP A 134 -10.22 -36.70 7.81
C TRP A 134 -11.44 -36.69 6.90
N TYR A 135 -11.64 -37.78 6.17
CA TYR A 135 -12.60 -37.84 5.08
C TYR A 135 -13.52 -39.06 5.13
N VAL A 136 -14.67 -38.95 4.47
CA VAL A 136 -15.68 -39.98 4.30
C VAL A 136 -15.82 -40.26 2.81
N ASP A 137 -15.67 -41.53 2.40
CA ASP A 137 -15.67 -41.95 0.99
C ASP A 137 -16.84 -42.89 0.63
N ASN A 138 -17.74 -43.15 1.57
CA ASN A 138 -18.93 -43.98 1.35
C ASN A 138 -20.22 -43.18 1.12
N LEU A 139 -20.13 -41.84 1.10
CA LEU A 139 -21.22 -40.96 0.68
C LEU A 139 -20.97 -40.53 -0.77
N LYS A 140 -22.06 -40.32 -1.52
CA LYS A 140 -21.98 -39.97 -2.95
C LYS A 140 -21.63 -38.50 -3.22
N ILE A 141 -21.57 -37.68 -2.17
CA ILE A 141 -21.22 -36.26 -2.26
C ILE A 141 -19.71 -36.07 -2.16
N LYS A 142 -19.20 -35.03 -2.82
CA LYS A 142 -17.86 -34.48 -2.58
C LYS A 142 -18.02 -33.14 -1.90
N ALA A 143 -17.34 -32.94 -0.78
CA ALA A 143 -17.44 -31.71 -0.02
C ALA A 143 -16.20 -31.51 0.83
N ALA A 144 -15.71 -30.28 0.91
CA ALA A 144 -14.53 -29.96 1.71
C ALA A 144 -14.54 -28.49 2.12
N PRO A 145 -13.92 -28.12 3.26
CA PRO A 145 -13.83 -26.72 3.67
C PRO A 145 -12.92 -25.87 2.75
N THR A 146 -12.07 -26.53 1.97
CA THR A 146 -11.19 -25.94 0.96
C THR A 146 -11.16 -26.89 -0.24
N PRO A 147 -10.68 -26.48 -1.42
CA PRO A 147 -10.59 -27.39 -2.56
C PRO A 147 -9.61 -28.58 -2.35
N VAL A 148 -8.74 -28.52 -1.33
CA VAL A 148 -7.77 -29.57 -1.01
C VAL A 148 -8.48 -30.84 -0.52
N GLY A 149 -8.26 -31.95 -1.21
CA GLY A 149 -8.81 -33.27 -0.88
C GLY A 149 -10.26 -33.49 -1.32
N LEU A 150 -10.83 -32.60 -2.13
CA LEU A 150 -12.20 -32.73 -2.64
C LEU A 150 -12.37 -34.02 -3.49
N ASP A 151 -11.31 -34.49 -4.12
CA ASP A 151 -11.26 -35.75 -4.86
C ASP A 151 -11.36 -37.00 -3.97
N LEU A 152 -11.01 -36.90 -2.68
CA LEU A 152 -11.11 -38.01 -1.71
C LEU A 152 -12.55 -38.32 -1.29
N GLY A 153 -13.47 -37.36 -1.39
CA GLY A 153 -14.85 -37.50 -0.94
C GLY A 153 -15.30 -36.33 -0.06
N PHE A 154 -15.89 -36.63 1.10
CA PHE A 154 -16.36 -35.64 2.05
C PHE A 154 -15.38 -35.43 3.21
N ILE A 155 -14.64 -34.32 3.18
CA ILE A 155 -13.70 -33.90 4.23
C ILE A 155 -14.47 -33.30 5.42
N LEU A 156 -14.32 -33.90 6.59
CA LEU A 156 -14.92 -33.42 7.84
C LEU A 156 -13.93 -32.65 8.71
N GLU A 157 -12.62 -32.87 8.52
CA GLU A 157 -11.59 -32.09 9.21
C GLU A 157 -10.35 -31.95 8.33
N TYR A 158 -9.85 -30.72 8.26
CA TYR A 158 -8.59 -30.32 7.66
C TYR A 158 -7.67 -29.83 8.77
N SER A 159 -6.45 -30.35 8.88
CA SER A 159 -5.46 -29.93 9.87
C SER A 159 -4.15 -29.59 9.21
N GLN A 160 -3.64 -28.38 9.44
CA GLN A 160 -2.34 -27.92 8.98
C GLN A 160 -1.36 -27.87 10.15
N ASN A 161 -0.26 -28.61 10.02
CA ASN A 161 0.85 -28.71 10.98
C ASN A 161 0.39 -29.01 12.43
N ASN A 162 -0.74 -29.72 12.60
CA ASN A 162 -1.37 -30.01 13.89
C ASN A 162 -1.74 -28.79 14.76
N ASN A 163 -1.61 -27.57 14.23
CA ASN A 163 -1.84 -26.33 14.99
C ASN A 163 -3.12 -25.62 14.53
N PHE A 164 -3.37 -25.55 13.22
CA PHE A 164 -4.57 -24.95 12.68
C PHE A 164 -5.49 -26.03 12.13
N THR A 165 -6.75 -26.05 12.58
CA THR A 165 -7.74 -27.03 12.08
C THR A 165 -9.04 -26.38 11.68
N ILE A 166 -9.60 -26.85 10.57
CA ILE A 166 -10.96 -26.53 10.12
C ILE A 166 -11.81 -27.78 10.30
N ARG A 167 -12.87 -27.72 11.11
CA ARG A 167 -13.69 -28.89 11.48
C ARG A 167 -15.14 -28.65 11.12
N ALA A 168 -15.80 -29.65 10.54
CA ALA A 168 -17.25 -29.61 10.34
C ALA A 168 -17.93 -29.54 11.71
N SER A 169 -18.76 -28.51 11.92
CA SER A 169 -19.52 -28.31 13.16
C SER A 169 -20.99 -28.69 12.99
N LYS A 170 -21.52 -28.62 11.77
CA LYS A 170 -22.92 -28.90 11.47
C LYS A 170 -23.08 -29.46 10.06
N ILE A 171 -23.92 -30.48 9.92
CA ILE A 171 -24.30 -31.09 8.63
C ILE A 171 -25.83 -31.12 8.59
N GLU A 172 -26.42 -30.50 7.59
CA GLU A 172 -27.86 -30.39 7.42
C GLU A 172 -28.27 -30.87 6.04
N ARG A 173 -29.34 -31.64 5.97
CA ARG A 173 -29.96 -32.03 4.69
C ARG A 173 -31.00 -30.99 4.30
N ILE A 174 -30.87 -30.44 3.10
CA ILE A 174 -31.80 -29.47 2.52
C ILE A 174 -32.48 -30.13 1.32
N LYS A 175 -33.81 -30.05 1.26
CA LYS A 175 -34.60 -30.68 0.18
C LYS A 175 -34.67 -29.75 -1.03
N ASN A 176 -34.53 -30.31 -2.24
CA ASN A 176 -34.82 -29.65 -3.52
C ASN A 176 -34.10 -28.29 -3.72
N THR A 177 -32.82 -28.21 -3.34
CA THR A 177 -32.02 -26.99 -3.52
C THR A 177 -30.81 -27.29 -4.40
N ASP A 178 -30.74 -26.71 -5.59
CA ASP A 178 -29.55 -26.80 -6.45
C ASP A 178 -28.41 -25.98 -5.81
N PRO A 179 -27.22 -26.55 -5.52
CA PRO A 179 -26.10 -25.83 -4.93
C PRO A 179 -25.72 -24.52 -5.65
N ILE A 180 -26.02 -24.43 -6.95
CA ILE A 180 -25.64 -23.29 -7.79
C ILE A 180 -26.77 -22.30 -8.06
N SER A 181 -27.95 -22.45 -7.46
CA SER A 181 -29.14 -21.63 -7.78
C SER A 181 -28.89 -20.11 -7.68
N ASN A 182 -27.97 -19.69 -6.81
CA ASN A 182 -27.63 -18.28 -6.57
C ASN A 182 -26.45 -17.78 -7.42
N TYR A 183 -25.91 -18.61 -8.31
CA TYR A 183 -24.68 -18.39 -9.05
C TYR A 183 -24.77 -18.80 -10.54
N THR A 184 -25.96 -19.12 -11.06
CA THR A 184 -26.14 -19.61 -12.44
C THR A 184 -25.55 -18.63 -13.46
N LYS A 185 -25.81 -17.33 -13.29
CA LYS A 185 -25.30 -16.28 -14.20
C LYS A 185 -23.78 -16.24 -14.19
N GLU A 186 -23.17 -16.29 -13.01
CA GLU A 186 -21.72 -16.21 -12.84
C GLU A 186 -21.01 -17.48 -13.35
N ILE A 187 -21.64 -18.64 -13.21
CA ILE A 187 -21.12 -19.90 -13.73
C ILE A 187 -21.17 -19.93 -15.26
N GLU A 188 -22.13 -19.29 -15.90
CA GLU A 188 -22.23 -19.19 -17.36
C GLU A 188 -21.26 -18.16 -17.98
N GLN A 189 -20.65 -17.29 -17.17
CA GLN A 189 -19.70 -16.29 -17.66
C GLN A 189 -18.42 -16.90 -18.23
N ASN A 190 -17.79 -16.11 -19.11
CA ASN A 190 -16.47 -16.39 -19.65
C ASN A 190 -15.41 -16.35 -18.56
N THR A 191 -14.37 -17.16 -18.73
CA THR A 191 -13.25 -17.22 -17.79
C THR A 191 -12.16 -16.22 -18.16
N ILE A 192 -11.56 -15.60 -17.15
CA ILE A 192 -10.29 -14.85 -17.29
C ILE A 192 -9.12 -15.71 -16.80
N ASP A 193 -7.90 -15.34 -17.17
CA ASP A 193 -6.72 -16.09 -16.74
C ASP A 193 -6.52 -16.01 -15.20
N PRO A 194 -5.90 -17.02 -14.58
CA PRO A 194 -5.77 -17.08 -13.12
C PRO A 194 -4.94 -15.96 -12.49
N LEU A 195 -3.99 -15.35 -13.22
CA LEU A 195 -3.16 -14.26 -12.69
C LEU A 195 -3.96 -12.96 -12.65
N THR A 196 -4.65 -12.63 -13.74
CA THR A 196 -5.56 -11.47 -13.79
C THR A 196 -6.67 -11.61 -12.75
N TYR A 197 -7.25 -12.82 -12.58
CA TYR A 197 -8.24 -13.06 -11.54
C TYR A 197 -7.69 -12.74 -10.14
N LYS A 198 -6.51 -13.27 -9.80
CA LYS A 198 -5.87 -13.01 -8.50
C LYS A 198 -5.55 -11.53 -8.28
N ASP A 199 -5.09 -10.83 -9.31
CA ASP A 199 -4.80 -9.39 -9.25
C ASP A 199 -6.07 -8.56 -9.00
N LEU A 200 -7.15 -8.84 -9.74
CA LEU A 200 -8.43 -8.13 -9.56
C LEU A 200 -9.09 -8.44 -8.21
N VAL A 201 -9.04 -9.70 -7.76
CA VAL A 201 -9.47 -10.10 -6.41
C VAL A 201 -8.67 -9.34 -5.35
N TRP A 202 -7.35 -9.22 -5.51
CA TRP A 202 -6.50 -8.48 -4.58
C TRP A 202 -6.85 -6.99 -4.57
N LYS A 203 -6.95 -6.36 -5.74
CA LYS A 203 -7.31 -4.94 -5.90
C LYS A 203 -8.70 -4.61 -5.37
N SER A 204 -9.63 -5.56 -5.34
CA SER A 204 -10.95 -5.35 -4.75
C SER A 204 -10.95 -5.13 -3.23
N LYS A 205 -9.83 -5.43 -2.55
CA LYS A 205 -9.71 -5.37 -1.08
C LYS A 205 -9.31 -3.99 -0.55
N PHE A 206 -8.98 -3.05 -1.42
CA PHE A 206 -8.54 -1.71 -1.05
C PHE A 206 -8.92 -0.71 -2.14
N ILE A 207 -8.87 0.58 -1.80
CA ILE A 207 -9.16 1.65 -2.76
C ILE A 207 -7.82 2.14 -3.31
N THR A 208 -7.73 2.29 -4.63
CA THR A 208 -6.61 2.97 -5.29
C THR A 208 -7.11 4.28 -5.89
N ILE A 209 -6.45 5.38 -5.56
CA ILE A 209 -6.74 6.71 -6.08
C ILE A 209 -5.53 7.15 -6.91
N PRO A 210 -5.65 7.21 -8.24
CA PRO A 210 -4.56 7.71 -9.08
C PRO A 210 -4.38 9.21 -8.82
N LEU A 211 -3.14 9.60 -8.53
CA LEU A 211 -2.76 11.01 -8.35
C LEU A 211 -2.11 11.54 -9.63
N LEU A 212 -1.18 10.78 -10.20
CA LEU A 212 -0.50 11.07 -11.46
C LEU A 212 -0.36 9.78 -12.27
N GLU A 213 -0.53 9.88 -13.58
CA GLU A 213 -0.32 8.77 -14.52
C GLU A 213 0.57 9.26 -15.65
N ASN A 214 1.70 8.59 -15.85
CA ASN A 214 2.70 8.89 -16.88
C ASN A 214 3.06 10.39 -16.97
N GLN A 215 3.27 11.03 -15.82
CA GLN A 215 3.51 12.47 -15.76
C GLN A 215 5.00 12.77 -15.84
N GLN A 216 5.39 13.57 -16.83
CA GLN A 216 6.76 14.09 -16.93
C GLN A 216 7.02 15.14 -15.85
N ILE A 217 8.21 15.16 -15.25
CA ILE A 217 8.70 16.18 -14.32
C ILE A 217 10.09 16.59 -14.84
N ASN A 218 10.20 17.79 -15.39
CA ASN A 218 11.33 18.23 -16.22
C ASN A 218 11.63 19.72 -16.06
N TYR A 219 12.61 20.22 -16.80
CA TYR A 219 12.95 21.64 -16.85
C TYR A 219 12.82 22.19 -18.27
N GLU A 220 11.80 23.01 -18.49
CA GLU A 220 11.50 23.67 -19.76
C GLU A 220 11.02 25.12 -19.56
N ASN A 221 11.19 25.95 -20.60
CA ASN A 221 10.77 27.35 -20.55
C ASN A 221 9.24 27.50 -20.51
N GLU A 222 8.53 26.64 -21.24
CA GLU A 222 7.07 26.65 -21.33
C GLU A 222 6.50 25.41 -20.67
N VAL A 223 5.54 25.61 -19.77
CA VAL A 223 4.85 24.51 -19.10
C VAL A 223 3.36 24.69 -19.15
N PHE A 224 2.65 23.60 -19.44
CA PHE A 224 1.20 23.62 -19.62
C PHE A 224 0.51 22.99 -18.42
N SER A 225 -0.31 23.79 -17.75
CA SER A 225 -1.22 23.29 -16.72
C SER A 225 -2.52 22.80 -17.35
N SER A 226 -3.17 21.87 -16.67
CA SER A 226 -4.56 21.46 -16.94
C SER A 226 -5.45 21.85 -15.77
N ASP A 227 -6.76 21.66 -15.90
CA ASP A 227 -7.73 21.94 -14.84
C ASP A 227 -7.47 21.17 -13.54
N SER A 228 -6.72 20.06 -13.61
CA SER A 228 -6.52 19.16 -12.47
C SER A 228 -5.05 18.92 -12.11
N ILE A 229 -4.11 19.28 -12.99
CA ILE A 229 -2.67 19.21 -12.72
C ILE A 229 -2.04 20.55 -13.12
N TYR A 230 -1.54 21.27 -12.13
CA TYR A 230 -0.81 22.52 -12.33
C TYR A 230 0.68 22.26 -12.41
N ARG A 231 1.39 22.97 -13.31
CA ARG A 231 2.84 22.87 -13.46
C ARG A 231 3.51 24.19 -13.08
N PHE A 232 4.56 24.11 -12.28
CA PHE A 232 5.31 25.27 -11.78
C PHE A 232 6.81 25.04 -11.88
N ALA A 233 7.59 26.10 -11.63
CA ALA A 233 9.05 26.07 -11.55
C ALA A 233 9.67 25.36 -12.77
N HIS A 234 9.32 25.82 -13.97
CA HIS A 234 9.79 25.25 -15.24
C HIS A 234 9.45 23.77 -15.46
N GLY A 235 8.50 23.21 -14.72
CA GLY A 235 8.01 21.83 -14.91
C GLY A 235 8.51 20.85 -13.86
N THR A 236 9.40 21.31 -12.98
CA THR A 236 9.98 20.50 -11.89
C THR A 236 8.98 20.23 -10.78
N ILE A 237 7.83 20.92 -10.78
CA ILE A 237 6.72 20.72 -9.85
C ILE A 237 5.43 20.45 -10.63
N ALA A 238 4.74 19.35 -10.28
CA ALA A 238 3.35 19.11 -10.66
C ALA A 238 2.46 19.08 -9.41
N VAL A 239 1.38 19.87 -9.38
CA VAL A 239 0.41 19.91 -8.28
C VAL A 239 -0.92 19.35 -8.74
N ARG A 240 -1.34 18.24 -8.13
CA ARG A 240 -2.65 17.61 -8.32
C ARG A 240 -3.67 18.21 -7.35
N LYS A 241 -4.75 18.78 -7.88
CA LYS A 241 -5.95 19.09 -7.09
C LYS A 241 -6.90 17.88 -7.13
N ILE A 242 -7.28 17.35 -5.97
CA ILE A 242 -8.11 16.14 -5.90
C ILE A 242 -9.01 16.13 -4.66
N LYS A 243 -10.26 15.67 -4.85
CA LYS A 243 -11.17 15.34 -3.75
C LYS A 243 -11.03 13.88 -3.37
N LEU A 244 -10.65 13.64 -2.12
CA LEU A 244 -10.50 12.30 -1.56
C LEU A 244 -11.81 11.83 -0.92
N PRO A 245 -12.11 10.52 -0.96
CA PRO A 245 -13.31 9.97 -0.33
C PRO A 245 -13.19 9.98 1.19
N PHE A 246 -14.29 9.65 1.86
CA PHE A 246 -14.27 9.31 3.28
C PHE A 246 -13.31 8.15 3.52
N ILE A 247 -12.40 8.32 4.48
CA ILE A 247 -11.47 7.29 4.90
C ILE A 247 -11.86 6.88 6.31
N LYS A 248 -12.18 5.60 6.51
CA LYS A 248 -12.53 5.07 7.83
C LYS A 248 -11.35 5.24 8.79
N LYS A 249 -11.62 5.70 10.01
CA LYS A 249 -10.59 5.82 11.07
C LYS A 249 -9.94 4.47 11.31
N GLY A 250 -8.60 4.45 11.32
CA GLY A 250 -7.79 3.23 11.47
C GLY A 250 -7.31 2.62 10.16
N ALA A 251 -7.87 3.04 9.01
CA ALA A 251 -7.38 2.63 7.71
C ALA A 251 -5.91 3.00 7.52
N GLN A 252 -5.16 2.13 6.84
CA GLN A 252 -3.79 2.44 6.44
C GLN A 252 -3.80 3.11 5.08
N ILE A 253 -3.03 4.20 4.96
CA ILE A 253 -2.93 5.00 3.74
C ILE A 253 -1.48 4.93 3.28
N PHE A 254 -1.27 4.48 2.04
CA PHE A 254 0.06 4.47 1.44
C PHE A 254 0.09 5.39 0.23
N LEU A 255 1.17 6.17 0.11
CA LEU A 255 1.56 6.86 -1.10
C LEU A 255 2.57 5.99 -1.85
N ASP A 256 2.30 5.69 -3.11
CA ASP A 256 3.23 5.00 -4.01
C ASP A 256 3.62 5.86 -5.21
N ILE A 257 4.87 5.76 -5.61
CA ILE A 257 5.43 6.36 -6.83
C ILE A 257 6.20 5.30 -7.59
N LYS A 258 6.05 5.28 -8.91
CA LYS A 258 7.03 4.68 -9.82
C LYS A 258 7.70 5.80 -10.58
N GLN A 259 9.03 5.74 -10.70
CA GLN A 259 9.80 6.77 -11.38
C GLN A 259 10.80 6.14 -12.35
N ILE A 260 10.91 6.74 -13.53
CA ILE A 260 11.96 6.46 -14.53
C ILE A 260 12.66 7.75 -14.93
N SER A 261 13.92 7.69 -15.35
CA SER A 261 14.54 8.81 -16.05
C SER A 261 13.97 8.87 -17.46
N ASN A 262 13.81 10.07 -17.98
CA ASN A 262 13.47 10.35 -19.37
C ASN A 262 14.50 11.29 -20.02
N GLY A 263 15.71 11.37 -19.43
CA GLY A 263 16.81 12.18 -19.92
C GLY A 263 17.80 12.56 -18.82
N ASP A 264 17.33 12.75 -17.59
CA ASP A 264 18.19 13.16 -16.47
C ASP A 264 19.06 12.01 -15.93
N ALA A 265 20.37 12.21 -15.90
CA ALA A 265 21.36 11.23 -15.45
C ALA A 265 21.61 11.24 -13.94
N TYR A 266 21.16 12.27 -13.22
CA TYR A 266 21.58 12.55 -11.85
C TYR A 266 20.61 12.01 -10.79
N ASP A 267 21.10 11.89 -9.56
CA ASP A 267 20.37 11.56 -8.35
C ASP A 267 19.71 12.80 -7.74
N ARG A 268 18.46 13.06 -8.12
CA ARG A 268 17.73 14.28 -7.76
C ARG A 268 16.98 14.14 -6.45
N THR A 269 16.90 15.24 -5.72
CA THR A 269 15.98 15.37 -4.58
C THR A 269 14.54 15.36 -5.09
N GLY A 270 13.73 14.47 -4.54
CA GLY A 270 12.31 14.37 -4.78
C GLY A 270 11.49 14.58 -3.50
N SER A 271 10.36 15.27 -3.63
CA SER A 271 9.44 15.48 -2.50
C SER A 271 8.00 15.42 -2.98
N VAL A 272 7.17 14.65 -2.28
CA VAL A 272 5.72 14.74 -2.36
C VAL A 272 5.20 15.46 -1.14
N PHE A 273 4.43 16.51 -1.36
CA PHE A 273 3.99 17.40 -0.31
C PHE A 273 2.52 17.80 -0.47
N LEU A 274 1.83 17.98 0.65
CA LEU A 274 0.49 18.56 0.72
C LEU A 274 0.62 20.05 1.01
N ILE A 275 -0.21 20.87 0.36
CA ILE A 275 -0.24 22.32 0.56
C ILE A 275 -1.41 22.70 1.48
N PRO A 276 -1.17 23.18 2.72
CA PRO A 276 -2.22 23.70 3.57
C PRO A 276 -2.89 24.94 2.95
N MET A 277 -4.22 24.92 2.87
CA MET A 277 -5.05 25.99 2.26
C MET A 277 -5.94 26.72 3.28
N ASN A 278 -5.77 26.42 4.57
CA ASN A 278 -6.56 26.93 5.70
C ASN A 278 -6.03 28.26 6.28
N HIS A 279 -4.97 28.83 5.70
CA HIS A 279 -4.35 30.08 6.12
C HIS A 279 -4.54 31.17 5.05
N LYS A 280 -4.28 32.43 5.43
CA LYS A 280 -4.44 33.58 4.53
C LYS A 280 -3.50 33.52 3.32
N ILE A 281 -2.29 33.01 3.53
CA ILE A 281 -1.28 32.76 2.51
C ILE A 281 -0.99 31.26 2.53
N SER A 282 -0.94 30.65 1.36
CA SER A 282 -0.58 29.25 1.15
C SER A 282 0.70 29.14 0.33
N PHE A 283 1.35 27.97 0.33
CA PHE A 283 2.46 27.73 -0.59
C PHE A 283 2.02 27.79 -2.06
N PHE A 284 0.74 27.50 -2.35
CA PHE A 284 0.15 27.64 -3.67
C PHE A 284 0.14 29.10 -4.15
N ASP A 285 0.01 30.07 -3.25
CA ASP A 285 0.18 31.49 -3.59
C ASP A 285 1.62 31.79 -4.03
N GLY A 286 2.62 31.22 -3.36
CA GLY A 286 4.01 31.30 -3.80
C GLY A 286 4.24 30.73 -5.20
N LEU A 287 3.64 29.56 -5.47
CA LEU A 287 3.72 28.90 -6.77
C LEU A 287 3.05 29.72 -7.89
N SER A 288 1.88 30.29 -7.63
CA SER A 288 1.04 30.94 -8.65
C SER A 288 1.28 32.44 -8.82
N LYS A 289 1.63 33.15 -7.75
CA LYS A 289 1.83 34.61 -7.72
C LYS A 289 3.30 35.00 -7.59
N GLY A 290 4.17 34.03 -7.40
CA GLY A 290 5.61 34.22 -7.30
C GLY A 290 6.11 34.16 -5.85
N ILE A 291 7.39 33.78 -5.72
CA ILE A 291 8.00 33.40 -4.46
C ILE A 291 7.99 34.50 -3.38
N ASN A 292 8.00 35.77 -3.78
CA ASN A 292 7.96 36.92 -2.87
C ASN A 292 6.62 37.04 -2.11
N THR A 293 5.62 36.24 -2.47
CA THR A 293 4.36 36.12 -1.72
C THR A 293 4.53 35.33 -0.42
N LEU A 294 5.55 34.47 -0.34
CA LEU A 294 5.80 33.64 0.83
C LEU A 294 6.46 34.45 1.95
N PRO A 295 6.16 34.15 3.23
CA PRO A 295 6.83 34.79 4.35
C PRO A 295 8.35 34.57 4.32
N ILE A 296 9.10 35.58 4.75
CA ILE A 296 10.56 35.53 4.81
C ILE A 296 10.99 35.12 6.22
N TYR A 297 11.87 34.13 6.30
CA TYR A 297 12.62 33.75 7.49
C TYR A 297 14.06 34.24 7.37
N GLU A 298 14.58 34.80 8.46
CA GLU A 298 15.98 35.22 8.61
C GLU A 298 16.48 34.78 9.98
N ASN A 299 17.73 34.34 10.08
CA ASN A 299 18.34 33.92 11.34
C ASN A 299 19.63 34.69 11.69
N GLY A 300 19.94 35.75 10.94
CA GLY A 300 21.13 36.57 11.13
C GLY A 300 22.32 36.19 10.24
N ASN A 301 22.20 35.19 9.36
CA ASN A 301 23.28 34.83 8.42
C ASN A 301 23.37 35.71 7.16
N GLY A 302 22.52 36.73 7.04
CA GLY A 302 22.46 37.65 5.91
C GLY A 302 21.66 37.16 4.69
N LYS A 303 21.05 35.96 4.75
CA LYS A 303 20.17 35.42 3.70
C LYS A 303 18.70 35.47 4.10
N LYS A 304 17.84 35.40 3.07
CA LYS A 304 16.37 35.39 3.19
C LYS A 304 15.83 34.06 2.69
N TYR A 305 15.03 33.40 3.50
CA TYR A 305 14.46 32.08 3.19
C TYR A 305 12.95 32.18 3.07
N GLN A 306 12.39 31.74 1.93
CA GLN A 306 10.98 31.96 1.60
C GLN A 306 10.12 30.75 1.98
N GLY A 307 9.10 30.97 2.79
CA GLY A 307 8.08 29.96 3.13
C GLY A 307 8.56 28.81 4.00
N TYR A 308 9.69 28.96 4.70
CA TYR A 308 10.30 27.86 5.47
C TYR A 308 9.60 27.53 6.78
N THR A 309 8.92 28.49 7.40
CA THR A 309 8.42 28.35 8.78
C THR A 309 6.95 28.72 8.89
N LEU A 310 6.26 28.10 9.83
CA LEU A 310 4.94 28.53 10.29
C LEU A 310 4.98 30.01 10.69
N THR A 311 3.93 30.73 10.32
CA THR A 311 3.65 32.09 10.81
C THR A 311 2.18 32.18 11.18
N LYS A 312 1.74 33.34 11.66
CA LYS A 312 0.30 33.59 11.94
C LYS A 312 -0.60 33.38 10.72
N ASP A 313 -0.10 33.71 9.52
CA ASP A 313 -0.90 33.80 8.30
C ASP A 313 -0.50 32.76 7.24
N TYR A 314 0.42 31.83 7.55
CA TYR A 314 0.97 30.86 6.61
C TYR A 314 1.45 29.60 7.33
N GLU A 315 1.15 28.44 6.76
CA GLU A 315 1.67 27.14 7.15
C GLU A 315 2.53 26.55 6.00
N PRO A 316 3.75 26.06 6.27
CA PRO A 316 4.61 25.49 5.24
C PRO A 316 4.05 24.18 4.69
N THR A 317 4.63 23.71 3.57
CA THR A 317 4.22 22.45 2.95
C THR A 317 4.44 21.25 3.87
N ILE A 318 3.46 20.34 3.89
CA ILE A 318 3.52 19.09 4.66
C ILE A 318 4.15 18.01 3.78
N GLU A 319 5.38 17.63 4.07
CA GLU A 319 6.09 16.62 3.28
C GLU A 319 5.59 15.20 3.62
N LEU A 320 4.83 14.62 2.69
CA LEU A 320 4.28 13.28 2.79
C LEU A 320 5.38 12.23 2.60
N MET A 321 6.23 12.42 1.59
CA MET A 321 7.34 11.51 1.28
C MET A 321 8.52 12.26 0.67
N ARG A 322 9.72 12.03 1.20
CA ARG A 322 10.98 12.44 0.58
C ARG A 322 11.62 11.24 -0.08
N PHE A 323 12.09 11.41 -1.31
CA PHE A 323 12.78 10.37 -2.06
C PHE A 323 13.92 10.94 -2.89
N PHE A 324 14.79 10.07 -3.39
CA PHE A 324 15.91 10.45 -4.24
C PHE A 324 15.91 9.58 -5.48
N THR A 325 15.90 10.21 -6.66
CA THR A 325 15.98 9.44 -7.91
C THR A 325 17.30 8.69 -7.97
N PRO A 326 17.35 7.52 -8.62
CA PRO A 326 18.63 6.96 -9.00
C PRO A 326 19.28 7.78 -10.12
N PHE A 327 20.53 7.47 -10.40
CA PHE A 327 21.24 7.93 -11.59
C PHE A 327 20.70 7.27 -12.87
N GLY A 328 19.78 7.93 -13.58
CA GLY A 328 19.48 7.65 -14.99
C GLY A 328 18.73 6.35 -15.31
N ILE A 329 18.02 5.74 -14.36
CA ILE A 329 17.33 4.47 -14.56
C ILE A 329 16.43 4.46 -15.81
N GLN A 330 16.41 3.33 -16.54
CA GLN A 330 15.72 3.13 -17.81
C GLN A 330 16.39 3.86 -18.99
N HIS A 331 16.49 5.20 -18.92
CA HIS A 331 17.01 5.99 -20.05
C HIS A 331 18.49 5.69 -20.34
N PHE A 332 19.28 5.43 -19.30
CA PHE A 332 20.70 5.13 -19.38
C PHE A 332 21.03 3.64 -19.29
N ASP A 333 20.04 2.75 -19.43
CA ASP A 333 20.26 1.29 -19.38
C ASP A 333 21.14 0.78 -20.54
N HIS A 334 21.43 1.63 -21.53
CA HIS A 334 22.44 1.38 -22.57
C HIS A 334 23.88 1.30 -22.01
N ILE A 335 24.14 1.81 -20.80
CA ILE A 335 25.43 1.66 -20.12
C ILE A 335 25.56 0.22 -19.65
N GLN A 336 26.46 -0.56 -20.26
CA GLN A 336 26.61 -1.97 -19.91
C GLN A 336 27.79 -2.19 -18.95
N LEU A 337 27.52 -2.90 -17.85
CA LEU A 337 28.54 -3.44 -16.95
C LEU A 337 28.32 -4.94 -16.81
N LYS A 338 29.40 -5.72 -16.89
CA LYS A 338 29.34 -7.18 -16.79
C LYS A 338 28.63 -7.58 -15.48
N ASP A 339 27.71 -8.54 -15.59
CA ASP A 339 26.92 -9.08 -14.48
C ASP A 339 26.02 -8.05 -13.75
N LYS A 340 25.72 -6.91 -14.40
CA LYS A 340 24.71 -5.96 -13.93
C LYS A 340 23.54 -5.89 -14.89
N THR A 341 22.37 -6.30 -14.40
CA THR A 341 21.09 -6.12 -15.10
C THR A 341 20.32 -5.01 -14.39
N TRP A 342 20.14 -3.88 -15.08
CA TRP A 342 19.49 -2.71 -14.50
C TRP A 342 17.99 -2.93 -14.27
N HIS A 343 17.50 -2.40 -13.16
CA HIS A 343 16.07 -2.30 -12.92
C HIS A 343 15.43 -1.29 -13.88
N GLN A 344 14.16 -1.52 -14.23
CA GLN A 344 13.47 -0.76 -15.27
C GLN A 344 12.73 0.48 -14.73
N PHE A 345 12.55 0.57 -13.41
CA PHE A 345 11.94 1.71 -12.71
C PHE A 345 12.29 1.65 -11.23
N THR A 346 12.13 2.77 -10.54
CA THR A 346 12.29 2.84 -9.08
C THR A 346 10.93 2.96 -8.40
N PRO A 347 10.54 1.99 -7.55
CA PRO A 347 9.37 2.13 -6.70
C PRO A 347 9.70 2.84 -5.38
N TYR A 348 8.88 3.81 -5.02
CA TYR A 348 8.83 4.40 -3.68
C TYR A 348 7.45 4.15 -3.11
N ARG A 349 7.37 3.69 -1.86
CA ARG A 349 6.08 3.49 -1.18
C ARG A 349 6.22 3.77 0.30
N GLN A 350 5.40 4.67 0.82
CA GLN A 350 5.46 5.08 2.22
C GLN A 350 4.07 5.06 2.86
N ASP A 351 3.99 4.52 4.08
CA ASP A 351 2.82 4.65 4.95
C ASP A 351 2.73 6.11 5.41
N ILE A 352 1.58 6.73 5.16
CA ILE A 352 1.26 8.12 5.46
C ILE A 352 -0.05 8.22 6.27
N SER A 353 -0.41 7.15 6.98
CA SER A 353 -1.65 7.03 7.76
C SER A 353 -1.79 8.10 8.83
N GLU A 354 -0.67 8.66 9.32
CA GLU A 354 -0.68 9.77 10.29
C GLU A 354 -1.36 11.04 9.74
N PHE A 355 -1.48 11.18 8.42
CA PHE A 355 -2.13 12.32 7.76
C PHE A 355 -3.63 12.10 7.49
N HIS A 356 -4.24 11.03 8.04
CA HIS A 356 -5.65 10.71 7.86
C HIS A 356 -6.60 11.91 7.99
N SER A 357 -6.43 12.75 9.02
CA SER A 357 -7.31 13.91 9.28
C SER A 357 -7.19 15.04 8.25
N LEU A 358 -6.09 15.09 7.49
CA LEU A 358 -5.90 16.04 6.38
C LEU A 358 -6.41 15.49 5.04
N LEU A 359 -6.67 14.18 4.95
CA LEU A 359 -7.00 13.50 3.70
C LEU A 359 -8.47 13.10 3.62
N SER A 360 -9.07 12.62 4.72
CA SER A 360 -10.44 12.08 4.71
C SER A 360 -11.49 13.15 4.38
N ASP A 361 -12.30 12.91 3.33
CA ASP A 361 -13.34 13.83 2.84
C ASP A 361 -12.84 15.25 2.52
N GLN A 362 -11.56 15.41 2.23
CA GLN A 362 -10.97 16.71 1.89
C GLN A 362 -10.73 16.86 0.39
N GLU A 363 -10.86 18.08 -0.11
CA GLU A 363 -10.25 18.49 -1.38
C GLU A 363 -8.86 19.07 -1.08
N VAL A 364 -7.83 18.41 -1.60
CA VAL A 364 -6.43 18.69 -1.27
C VAL A 364 -5.60 19.00 -2.51
N TYR A 365 -4.49 19.70 -2.28
CA TYR A 365 -3.47 19.99 -3.28
C TYR A 365 -2.20 19.20 -2.92
N ILE A 366 -1.86 18.21 -3.74
CA ILE A 366 -0.68 17.36 -3.56
C ILE A 366 0.33 17.70 -4.65
N GLY A 367 1.48 18.24 -4.25
CA GLY A 367 2.62 18.55 -5.10
C GLY A 367 3.60 17.41 -5.21
N PHE A 368 4.19 17.26 -6.39
CA PHE A 368 5.25 16.32 -6.73
C PHE A 368 6.40 17.12 -7.31
N TYR A 369 7.55 17.08 -6.66
CA TYR A 369 8.75 17.81 -7.05
C TYR A 369 9.90 16.83 -7.31
N ILE A 370 10.64 17.07 -8.38
CA ILE A 370 11.97 16.49 -8.63
C ILE A 370 12.86 17.61 -9.16
N GLY A 371 13.85 18.04 -8.36
CA GLY A 371 14.74 19.16 -8.71
C GLY A 371 15.70 18.78 -9.82
N ASN A 372 15.45 19.26 -11.05
CA ASN A 372 16.27 18.96 -12.21
C ASN A 372 16.37 20.14 -13.17
N TYR A 373 17.35 20.06 -14.08
CA TYR A 373 17.57 21.01 -15.16
C TYR A 373 17.52 20.35 -16.54
N ASP A 374 16.99 19.11 -16.62
CA ASP A 374 16.96 18.35 -17.86
C ASP A 374 15.61 18.50 -18.57
N LYS A 375 15.68 18.64 -19.90
CA LYS A 375 14.48 18.80 -20.73
C LYS A 375 13.60 17.55 -20.72
N GLY A 376 14.21 16.37 -20.76
CA GLY A 376 13.52 15.09 -20.68
C GLY A 376 13.07 14.77 -19.26
N GLY A 377 13.91 15.08 -18.28
CA GLY A 377 13.64 14.97 -16.86
C GLY A 377 13.33 13.53 -16.45
N HIS A 378 12.21 13.37 -15.77
CA HIS A 378 11.72 12.11 -15.24
C HIS A 378 10.27 11.89 -15.64
N VAL A 379 9.80 10.65 -15.58
CA VAL A 379 8.37 10.31 -15.70
C VAL A 379 7.94 9.54 -14.45
N ILE A 380 6.79 9.93 -13.90
CA ILE A 380 6.23 9.34 -12.68
C ILE A 380 4.78 8.90 -12.82
N ASP A 381 4.47 7.75 -12.22
CA ASP A 381 3.12 7.36 -11.81
C ASP A 381 3.03 7.49 -10.30
N ALA A 382 1.91 7.97 -9.77
CA ALA A 382 1.68 8.09 -8.34
C ALA A 382 0.26 7.74 -7.94
N ASN A 383 0.09 6.97 -6.86
CA ASN A 383 -1.22 6.62 -6.32
C ASN A 383 -1.27 6.77 -4.79
N LEU A 384 -2.49 6.94 -4.28
CA LEU A 384 -2.82 6.63 -2.90
C LEU A 384 -3.54 5.28 -2.84
N THR A 385 -3.13 4.41 -1.92
CA THR A 385 -3.88 3.19 -1.62
C THR A 385 -4.39 3.22 -0.19
N ILE A 386 -5.70 2.97 -0.01
CA ILE A 386 -6.40 3.02 1.28
C ILE A 386 -6.86 1.61 1.62
N HIS A 387 -6.36 1.08 2.73
CA HIS A 387 -6.60 -0.28 3.20
C HIS A 387 -7.43 -0.22 4.48
N ASP A 388 -8.64 -0.80 4.48
CA ASP A 388 -9.47 -0.90 5.69
C ASP A 388 -8.79 -1.86 6.68
N SER A 389 -7.95 -1.28 7.53
CA SER A 389 -7.29 -1.93 8.63
C SER A 389 -7.94 -1.41 9.92
N GLU A 390 -8.08 -2.26 10.93
CA GLU A 390 -8.47 -1.80 12.27
C GLU A 390 -7.24 -1.42 13.12
N ARG A 391 -6.07 -1.26 12.49
CA ARG A 391 -4.79 -1.03 13.17
C ARG A 391 -4.25 0.37 12.91
N GLN A 392 -4.58 1.29 13.81
CA GLN A 392 -3.98 2.62 13.82
C GLN A 392 -2.56 2.57 14.43
N LEU A 393 -1.52 2.75 13.61
CA LEU A 393 -0.11 2.74 14.04
C LEU A 393 0.27 4.00 14.82
N LEU A 394 -0.06 5.17 14.29
CA LEU A 394 0.09 6.46 14.95
C LEU A 394 -1.30 7.01 15.27
N LYS A 395 -1.58 7.13 16.58
CA LYS A 395 -2.80 7.77 17.06
C LYS A 395 -2.53 9.28 17.13
N ASN A 396 -3.08 10.00 16.17
CA ASN A 396 -3.16 11.45 16.13
C ASN A 396 -4.40 11.86 15.34
N ASN A 397 -4.92 13.04 15.63
CA ASN A 397 -6.00 13.71 14.90
C ASN A 397 -5.64 15.19 14.62
N LYS A 398 -4.64 15.73 15.34
CA LYS A 398 -4.11 17.08 15.17
C LYS A 398 -2.77 17.02 14.45
N ILE A 399 -2.59 17.91 13.49
CA ILE A 399 -1.40 18.02 12.64
C ILE A 399 -1.11 19.50 12.41
N LEU A 400 0.15 19.90 12.57
CA LEU A 400 0.62 21.26 12.31
C LEU A 400 2.03 21.22 11.73
N ALA A 401 2.22 21.74 10.51
CA ALA A 401 3.54 21.89 9.93
C ALA A 401 4.26 23.08 10.58
N LEU A 402 5.37 22.82 11.28
CA LEU A 402 6.14 23.87 11.94
C LEU A 402 7.16 24.49 10.98
N PHE A 403 7.81 23.65 10.18
CA PHE A 403 8.79 24.08 9.19
C PHE A 403 9.00 23.07 8.07
N ASN A 404 9.41 23.58 6.91
CA ASN A 404 9.95 22.78 5.80
C ASN A 404 10.98 23.62 5.02
N THR A 405 12.26 23.26 5.11
CA THR A 405 13.36 23.94 4.43
C THR A 405 13.73 23.28 3.09
N THR A 406 12.97 22.27 2.66
CA THR A 406 13.09 21.69 1.32
C THR A 406 12.63 22.73 0.33
N ASN A 407 13.58 23.28 -0.45
CA ASN A 407 13.30 24.33 -1.41
C ASN A 407 12.69 23.75 -2.69
N VAL A 408 11.47 23.23 -2.62
CA VAL A 408 10.78 22.61 -3.78
C VAL A 408 10.59 23.59 -4.95
N MET A 409 10.65 24.91 -4.70
CA MET A 409 10.72 25.96 -5.71
C MET A 409 12.16 26.35 -6.08
N GLU A 410 13.13 25.43 -6.01
CA GLU A 410 14.54 25.62 -6.39
C GLU A 410 14.65 26.31 -7.77
N MET A 411 14.01 25.74 -8.78
CA MET A 411 13.97 26.28 -10.14
C MET A 411 13.03 27.50 -10.28
N ALA A 412 12.43 27.97 -9.19
CA ALA A 412 11.68 29.22 -9.11
C ALA A 412 12.28 30.17 -8.04
N ALA A 413 13.61 30.10 -7.87
CA ALA A 413 14.43 30.99 -7.05
C ALA A 413 14.25 30.87 -5.52
N GLN A 414 13.70 29.76 -5.03
CA GLN A 414 13.69 29.49 -3.60
C GLN A 414 15.09 29.17 -3.11
N GLU A 415 15.55 29.97 -2.14
CA GLU A 415 16.90 29.89 -1.60
C GLU A 415 17.17 28.49 -1.04
N TYR A 416 18.39 27.97 -1.20
CA TYR A 416 18.82 26.72 -0.58
C TYR A 416 19.00 26.90 0.93
N SER A 417 18.68 25.86 1.69
CA SER A 417 18.64 25.82 3.16
C SER A 417 20.02 25.81 3.82
N THR A 418 20.78 26.86 3.54
CA THR A 418 22.13 27.16 4.03
C THR A 418 22.13 27.85 5.40
N LEU A 419 20.98 27.88 6.08
CA LEU A 419 20.76 28.64 7.31
C LEU A 419 21.51 28.10 8.53
N PHE A 420 21.95 26.84 8.50
CA PHE A 420 22.55 26.18 9.65
C PHE A 420 24.03 26.55 9.85
N ASN A 421 24.58 27.44 9.01
CA ASN A 421 25.88 28.07 9.24
C ASN A 421 25.87 29.11 10.38
N GLN A 422 24.71 29.43 10.94
CA GLN A 422 24.58 30.25 12.15
C GLN A 422 24.08 29.43 13.32
N ASP A 423 24.58 29.70 14.52
CA ASP A 423 24.23 28.96 15.74
C ASP A 423 22.72 29.01 16.04
N ARG A 424 22.04 30.09 15.65
CA ARG A 424 20.57 30.18 15.78
C ARG A 424 19.84 29.07 15.01
N GLY A 425 20.42 28.56 13.93
CA GLY A 425 19.81 27.53 13.09
C GLY A 425 18.41 27.91 12.63
N LEU A 426 17.50 26.93 12.70
CA LEU A 426 16.07 27.11 12.43
C LEU A 426 15.31 27.23 13.75
N SER A 427 14.64 28.34 14.01
CA SER A 427 13.85 28.54 15.23
C SER A 427 12.44 28.99 14.86
N VAL A 428 11.43 28.28 15.36
CA VAL A 428 10.02 28.55 15.08
C VAL A 428 9.27 28.69 16.40
N GLU A 429 8.60 29.82 16.57
CA GLU A 429 7.60 30.01 17.63
C GLU A 429 6.24 29.58 17.11
N PHE A 430 5.49 28.84 17.92
CA PHE A 430 4.13 28.41 17.61
C PHE A 430 3.24 28.49 18.84
N GLU A 431 1.93 28.59 18.63
CA GLU A 431 0.95 28.69 19.71
C GLU A 431 -0.09 27.59 19.57
N LEU A 432 -0.27 26.81 20.63
CA LEU A 432 -1.31 25.81 20.74
C LEU A 432 -2.56 26.45 21.35
N LYS A 433 -3.71 26.26 20.70
CA LYS A 433 -5.01 26.78 21.17
C LYS A 433 -5.65 25.92 22.26
N GLU A 434 -5.08 24.74 22.51
CA GLU A 434 -5.52 23.75 23.50
C GLU A 434 -4.35 22.83 23.85
N ASP A 435 -4.47 22.08 24.95
CA ASP A 435 -3.49 21.05 25.30
C ASP A 435 -3.46 19.96 24.21
N TRP A 436 -2.26 19.55 23.81
CA TRP A 436 -2.04 18.42 22.90
C TRP A 436 -1.47 17.26 23.68
N LYS A 437 -2.15 16.11 23.66
CA LYS A 437 -1.65 14.90 24.32
C LYS A 437 -0.77 14.09 23.39
N ASN A 438 0.18 13.36 23.97
CA ASN A 438 1.07 12.44 23.24
C ASN A 438 1.69 13.08 21.98
N ALA A 439 2.09 14.35 22.09
CA ALA A 439 2.66 15.11 20.99
C ALA A 439 3.95 14.46 20.49
N LYS A 440 4.13 14.46 19.17
CA LYS A 440 5.29 13.91 18.47
C LYS A 440 5.72 14.89 17.39
N LEU A 441 7.01 14.98 17.15
CA LEU A 441 7.56 15.61 15.96
C LEU A 441 7.90 14.53 14.95
N ARG A 442 7.26 14.59 13.77
CA ARG A 442 7.72 13.88 12.58
C ARG A 442 8.79 14.73 11.91
N PHE A 443 10.05 14.30 12.02
CA PHE A 443 11.22 15.03 11.56
C PHE A 443 11.91 14.29 10.41
N THR A 444 11.96 14.90 9.23
CA THR A 444 12.71 14.37 8.08
C THR A 444 13.91 15.27 7.84
N THR A 445 15.10 14.69 7.64
CA THR A 445 16.35 15.44 7.44
C THR A 445 17.24 14.75 6.43
N THR A 446 17.93 15.52 5.60
CA THR A 446 18.95 15.05 4.65
C THR A 446 20.00 16.13 4.47
N GLY A 447 21.28 15.74 4.59
CA GLY A 447 22.42 16.62 4.33
C GLY A 447 22.85 16.57 2.87
N HIS A 448 23.28 17.71 2.33
CA HIS A 448 23.64 17.90 0.94
C HIS A 448 24.94 18.69 0.79
N GLY A 449 25.60 18.53 -0.36
CA GLY A 449 26.87 19.14 -0.69
C GLY A 449 27.79 18.12 -1.36
N GLY A 450 27.71 18.01 -2.68
CA GLY A 450 28.22 16.89 -3.47
C GLY A 450 29.74 16.84 -3.68
N TRP A 451 30.54 17.12 -2.65
CA TRP A 451 32.00 16.99 -2.68
C TRP A 451 32.51 16.32 -1.40
N GLY A 452 33.78 15.89 -1.38
CA GLY A 452 34.32 15.01 -0.32
C GLY A 452 34.16 15.51 1.13
N ASN A 453 34.11 16.83 1.35
CA ASN A 453 33.89 17.42 2.68
C ASN A 453 32.48 18.01 2.87
N GLY A 454 31.63 17.93 1.84
CA GLY A 454 30.27 18.45 1.89
C GLY A 454 29.38 17.57 2.75
N ASP A 455 28.28 18.15 3.24
CA ASP A 455 27.44 17.53 4.25
C ASP A 455 26.65 16.33 3.71
N GLU A 456 26.65 16.08 2.40
CA GLU A 456 26.19 14.83 1.79
C GLU A 456 27.01 13.63 2.30
N PHE A 457 28.33 13.78 2.39
CA PHE A 457 29.29 12.70 2.67
C PHE A 457 29.94 12.81 4.06
N VAL A 458 29.54 13.80 4.87
CA VAL A 458 30.04 14.00 6.24
C VAL A 458 28.87 13.97 7.23
N PRO A 459 28.84 13.04 8.19
CA PRO A 459 27.77 12.98 9.19
C PRO A 459 27.76 14.24 10.08
N LYS A 460 26.61 14.91 10.21
CA LYS A 460 26.42 16.07 11.11
C LYS A 460 25.32 15.82 12.12
N VAL A 461 25.58 16.09 13.40
CA VAL A 461 24.58 15.91 14.46
C VAL A 461 23.46 16.94 14.29
N ASN A 462 22.24 16.45 14.06
CA ASN A 462 21.01 17.24 14.10
C ASN A 462 20.50 17.26 15.54
N THR A 463 20.41 18.45 16.12
CA THR A 463 19.95 18.66 17.50
C THR A 463 18.64 19.43 17.49
N ILE A 464 17.63 18.95 18.22
CA ILE A 464 16.31 19.59 18.30
C ILE A 464 16.01 19.96 19.75
N PHE A 465 15.59 21.21 19.93
CA PHE A 465 15.14 21.75 21.21
C PHE A 465 13.66 22.10 21.12
N VAL A 466 12.91 21.80 22.19
CA VAL A 466 11.55 22.31 22.41
C VAL A 466 11.53 23.02 23.75
N ASP A 467 11.14 24.28 23.77
CA ASP A 467 11.19 25.16 24.94
C ASP A 467 12.55 25.10 25.66
N ASP A 468 13.62 25.31 24.88
CA ASP A 468 15.03 25.26 25.29
C ASP A 468 15.53 23.90 25.81
N LYS A 469 14.68 22.86 25.83
CA LYS A 469 15.05 21.51 26.22
C LYS A 469 15.44 20.67 25.01
N ASN A 470 16.63 20.09 25.03
CA ASN A 470 17.04 19.10 24.02
C ASN A 470 16.13 17.86 24.09
N VAL A 471 15.41 17.58 23.00
CA VAL A 471 14.50 16.44 22.86
C VAL A 471 15.02 15.37 21.88
N PHE A 472 16.00 15.71 21.05
CA PHE A 472 16.56 14.80 20.06
C PHE A 472 17.98 15.22 19.65
N SER A 473 18.87 14.25 19.48
CA SER A 473 20.21 14.46 18.95
C SER A 473 20.66 13.21 18.19
N LEU A 474 20.93 13.32 16.89
CA LEU A 474 21.38 12.20 16.05
C LEU A 474 22.17 12.72 14.86
N ALA A 475 23.26 12.05 14.47
CA ALA A 475 23.86 12.23 13.15
C ALA A 475 23.14 11.29 12.15
N PRO A 476 22.27 11.82 11.27
CA PRO A 476 21.45 10.97 10.42
C PRO A 476 22.34 10.45 9.27
N TRP A 477 22.43 9.13 9.12
CA TRP A 477 23.43 8.49 8.26
C TRP A 477 22.95 7.15 7.70
N ARG A 478 23.24 6.89 6.42
CA ARG A 478 22.92 5.65 5.70
C ARG A 478 24.20 4.98 5.23
N GLN A 479 24.33 3.67 5.44
CA GLN A 479 25.53 2.88 5.11
C GLN A 479 25.22 1.69 4.18
N ASP A 480 24.02 1.66 3.62
CA ASP A 480 23.47 0.57 2.83
C ASP A 480 23.31 0.94 1.35
N CYS A 481 23.82 2.10 0.91
CA CYS A 481 23.58 2.64 -0.43
C CYS A 481 24.03 1.72 -1.57
N GLY A 482 25.14 0.98 -1.40
CA GLY A 482 25.58 -0.02 -2.38
C GLY A 482 24.57 -1.14 -2.67
N SER A 483 23.59 -1.36 -1.78
CA SER A 483 22.49 -2.32 -2.01
C SER A 483 21.58 -1.92 -3.18
N TYR A 484 21.60 -0.63 -3.57
CA TYR A 484 20.74 -0.08 -4.62
C TYR A 484 21.48 0.13 -5.95
N ARG A 485 22.69 -0.43 -6.11
CA ARG A 485 23.54 -0.23 -7.29
C ARG A 485 22.84 -0.54 -8.62
N LEU A 486 21.94 -1.54 -8.66
CA LEU A 486 21.21 -1.96 -9.86
C LEU A 486 20.09 -1.01 -10.30
N TYR A 487 19.74 -0.01 -9.49
CA TYR A 487 18.85 1.08 -9.90
C TYR A 487 19.61 2.21 -10.61
N ASN A 488 20.94 2.24 -10.56
CA ASN A 488 21.76 3.42 -10.82
C ASN A 488 22.70 3.26 -12.05
N PRO A 489 22.19 3.06 -13.27
CA PRO A 489 23.03 2.81 -14.45
C PRO A 489 24.01 3.95 -14.75
N ALA A 490 23.60 5.22 -14.60
CA ALA A 490 24.42 6.39 -14.94
C ALA A 490 25.33 6.87 -13.79
N SER A 491 25.43 6.11 -12.69
CA SER A 491 26.26 6.53 -11.56
C SER A 491 27.74 6.48 -11.92
N GLY A 492 28.45 7.57 -11.61
CA GLY A 492 29.90 7.66 -11.82
C GLY A 492 30.64 6.54 -11.08
N ASN A 493 31.71 6.01 -11.68
CA ASN A 493 32.58 4.99 -11.08
C ASN A 493 33.96 5.60 -10.90
N PHE A 494 34.60 5.33 -9.75
CA PHE A 494 35.86 5.94 -9.34
C PHE A 494 37.00 4.91 -9.29
N ASP A 495 38.24 5.39 -9.29
CA ASP A 495 39.45 4.54 -9.34
C ASP A 495 39.61 3.60 -8.12
N ASN A 496 38.92 3.89 -7.01
CA ASN A 496 38.88 3.02 -5.84
C ASN A 496 37.90 1.83 -6.00
N GLY A 497 37.26 1.69 -7.17
CA GLY A 497 36.33 0.62 -7.48
C GLY A 497 34.89 0.86 -7.00
N LEU A 498 34.60 2.01 -6.37
CA LEU A 498 33.26 2.36 -5.93
C LEU A 498 32.53 3.20 -6.98
N SER A 499 31.20 3.09 -6.97
CA SER A 499 30.32 3.99 -7.70
C SER A 499 29.77 5.07 -6.77
N SER A 500 29.37 6.24 -7.30
CA SER A 500 28.78 7.32 -6.50
C SER A 500 27.56 6.84 -5.72
N SER A 501 26.73 6.01 -6.33
CA SER A 501 25.55 5.39 -5.69
C SER A 501 25.89 4.46 -4.52
N ASP A 502 27.15 4.02 -4.37
CA ASP A 502 27.57 3.12 -3.29
C ASP A 502 27.91 3.87 -2.00
N TYR A 503 28.31 5.15 -2.09
CA TYR A 503 28.77 5.91 -0.92
C TYR A 503 27.69 6.10 0.14
N SER A 504 28.10 5.95 1.40
CA SER A 504 27.32 6.32 2.57
C SER A 504 27.05 7.82 2.59
N ARG A 505 25.88 8.21 3.08
CA ARG A 505 25.36 9.58 2.96
C ARG A 505 24.55 10.02 4.16
N SER A 506 24.38 11.34 4.29
CA SER A 506 23.58 11.99 5.34
C SER A 506 22.07 11.75 5.17
N ASN A 507 21.65 10.55 5.56
CA ASN A 507 20.27 10.03 5.67
C ASN A 507 19.57 9.58 4.39
N TRP A 508 20.23 9.59 3.24
CA TRP A 508 19.61 9.19 1.98
C TRP A 508 20.54 8.31 1.13
N CYS A 509 19.96 7.56 0.20
CA CYS A 509 20.69 6.89 -0.87
C CYS A 509 19.93 7.15 -2.18
N PRO A 510 20.61 7.28 -3.33
CA PRO A 510 19.95 7.27 -4.62
C PRO A 510 19.04 6.03 -4.77
N ALA A 511 17.85 6.21 -5.35
CA ALA A 511 16.80 5.20 -5.47
C ALA A 511 16.02 4.85 -4.19
N THR A 512 16.08 5.68 -3.13
CA THR A 512 15.40 5.37 -1.86
C THR A 512 14.53 6.50 -1.34
N ILE A 513 13.55 6.14 -0.49
CA ILE A 513 12.89 7.10 0.40
C ILE A 513 13.81 7.47 1.56
N THR A 514 13.60 8.65 2.14
CA THR A 514 14.15 9.01 3.46
C THR A 514 13.05 8.88 4.50
N ASN A 515 13.22 7.97 5.45
CA ASN A 515 12.25 7.78 6.52
C ASN A 515 12.30 8.97 7.51
N PRO A 516 11.14 9.46 7.97
CA PRO A 516 11.07 10.42 9.07
C PRO A 516 11.44 9.76 10.39
N TYR A 517 12.02 10.53 11.30
CA TYR A 517 12.12 10.21 12.71
C TYR A 517 10.82 10.61 13.42
N ILE A 518 10.28 9.73 14.26
CA ILE A 518 9.15 10.04 15.12
C ILE A 518 9.69 10.31 16.54
N ILE A 519 9.73 11.58 16.90
CA ILE A 519 10.32 12.06 18.15
C ILE A 519 9.19 12.33 19.14
N HIS A 520 9.19 11.64 20.28
CA HIS A 520 8.18 11.82 21.32
C HIS A 520 8.46 13.09 22.13
N LEU A 521 7.50 14.02 22.14
CA LEU A 521 7.59 15.27 22.91
C LEU A 521 6.84 15.19 24.25
N GLY A 522 5.92 14.22 24.39
CA GLY A 522 5.03 14.11 25.55
C GLY A 522 3.80 15.00 25.41
N ASP A 523 3.21 15.42 26.52
CA ASP A 523 2.08 16.35 26.47
C ASP A 523 2.58 17.80 26.34
N LEU A 524 1.97 18.58 25.44
CA LEU A 524 2.22 20.01 25.29
C LEU A 524 1.00 20.81 25.78
N LYS A 525 1.26 21.92 26.47
CA LYS A 525 0.20 22.75 27.06
C LYS A 525 -0.33 23.76 26.06
N VAL A 526 -1.54 24.25 26.31
CA VAL A 526 -2.05 25.45 25.65
C VAL A 526 -1.08 26.62 25.87
N GLY A 527 -0.85 27.41 24.82
CA GLY A 527 0.02 28.59 24.86
C GLY A 527 1.19 28.52 23.89
N LYS A 528 2.17 29.38 24.12
CA LYS A 528 3.33 29.56 23.25
C LYS A 528 4.41 28.52 23.54
N HIS A 529 4.98 28.00 22.47
CA HIS A 529 6.09 27.07 22.47
C HIS A 529 7.11 27.49 21.41
N THR A 530 8.35 27.04 21.58
CA THR A 530 9.41 27.22 20.60
C THR A 530 10.01 25.88 20.24
N ILE A 531 10.26 25.66 18.95
CA ILE A 531 11.11 24.57 18.47
C ILE A 531 12.33 25.15 17.77
N GLN A 532 13.51 24.56 18.02
CA GLN A 532 14.76 24.94 17.38
C GLN A 532 15.48 23.71 16.83
N VAL A 533 15.99 23.79 15.60
CA VAL A 533 16.87 22.81 14.99
C VAL A 533 18.25 23.43 14.80
N LYS A 534 19.28 22.76 15.32
CA LYS A 534 20.70 23.13 15.14
C LYS A 534 21.44 21.99 14.43
N ILE A 535 22.24 22.35 13.44
CA ILE A 535 23.09 21.42 12.68
C ILE A 535 24.43 22.13 12.45
N PRO A 536 25.58 21.49 12.73
CA PRO A 536 26.89 22.07 12.45
C PRO A 536 27.19 21.98 10.94
N GLN A 537 26.55 22.84 10.15
CA GLN A 537 26.67 22.86 8.70
C GLN A 537 28.13 23.02 8.26
N GLY A 538 28.55 22.26 7.25
CA GLY A 538 29.87 22.39 6.65
C GLY A 538 30.11 23.76 6.01
N GLU A 539 31.36 24.19 6.07
CA GLU A 539 31.83 25.41 5.41
C GLU A 539 31.80 25.26 3.88
N ARG A 540 31.83 26.39 3.17
CA ARG A 540 31.91 26.42 1.71
C ARG A 540 33.31 26.05 1.21
N GLU A 541 33.37 25.43 0.05
CA GLU A 541 34.61 25.20 -0.70
C GLU A 541 34.47 25.69 -2.15
N GLY A 542 35.01 26.88 -2.42
CA GLY A 542 34.78 27.57 -3.69
C GLY A 542 33.29 27.88 -3.88
N GLU A 543 32.73 27.48 -5.02
CA GLU A 543 31.30 27.60 -5.33
C GLU A 543 30.45 26.50 -4.67
N SER A 544 31.07 25.48 -4.08
CA SER A 544 30.36 24.38 -3.43
C SER A 544 29.90 24.79 -2.03
N PHE A 545 28.68 24.43 -1.66
CA PHE A 545 28.10 24.74 -0.36
C PHE A 545 27.26 23.59 0.19
N SER A 546 27.30 23.43 1.51
CA SER A 546 26.45 22.46 2.22
C SER A 546 25.11 23.10 2.52
N PHE A 547 24.04 22.31 2.49
CA PHE A 547 22.71 22.72 2.93
C PHE A 547 21.94 21.53 3.51
N TRP A 548 20.90 21.82 4.29
CA TRP A 548 20.10 20.80 4.97
C TRP A 548 18.61 20.99 4.71
N ALA A 549 18.04 20.07 3.93
CA ALA A 549 16.60 19.98 3.78
C ALA A 549 16.01 19.29 5.02
N VAL A 550 15.22 20.00 5.81
CA VAL A 550 14.58 19.49 7.02
C VAL A 550 13.10 19.86 7.03
N SER A 551 12.24 18.93 7.43
CA SER A 551 10.82 19.18 7.66
C SER A 551 10.41 18.67 9.04
N GLY A 552 9.53 19.43 9.71
CA GLY A 552 9.09 19.18 11.07
C GLY A 552 7.60 19.38 11.18
N ILE A 553 6.88 18.28 11.40
CA ILE A 553 5.42 18.28 11.54
C ILE A 553 5.06 17.81 12.95
N LEU A 554 4.32 18.64 13.67
CA LEU A 554 3.79 18.31 14.98
C LEU A 554 2.54 17.46 14.82
N LEU A 555 2.49 16.32 15.52
CA LEU A 555 1.37 15.39 15.58
C LEU A 555 0.87 15.30 17.02
N GLY A 556 -0.45 15.28 17.24
CA GLY A 556 -1.03 15.18 18.58
C GLY A 556 -2.48 14.69 18.61
N GLU A 557 -3.02 14.63 19.83
CA GLU A 557 -4.40 14.22 20.14
C GLU A 557 -5.29 15.37 20.67
#